data_AF-A0A9X3IUY6-F1
#
_entry.id   AF-A0A9X3IUY6-F1
#
_cell.length_a   1.000
_cell.length_b   1.000
_cell.length_c   1.000
_cell.angle_alpha   90.00
_cell.angle_beta   90.00
_cell.angle_gamma   90.00
#
_symmetry.space_group_name_H-M   'P 1'
#
loop_
_entity.id
_entity.type
_entity.pdbx_description
1 polymer ?
#
loop_
_entity_poly.entity_id
_entity_poly.type
_entity_poly.pdbx_seq_one_letter_code
_entity_poly.pdbx_strand_id
1 'polypeptide(L)'
;MSAPVLVLMPDAEARVDLARPVLGTTPAVRLAEAARRAGFAEVLLAPGTCSIVHGARVVSSGEPIAAPALLVFESAVIAEPLLRALVEQPLAADEGYSLGDGLGRPSAWCTGHLACVPAELPIAEELPWPADRGPADLARYVYGEDRARLEAVIWSDRGDAVEGAASASGWLRAIVNRLADGGRPLGQIELAATVTAVLAGPAALLGGRLGIVLGAALLCIGVQLAAVVPALARLVRGRGARPTCSGSRPRCDRSGTRPTSPR
;
A
#
# COMPACT_ATOMS: atom_id res chain seq x y z
N MET A 1 17.17 22.59 2.55
CA MET A 1 17.53 21.15 2.43
C MET A 1 16.62 20.53 1.39
N SER A 2 17.12 19.63 0.56
CA SER A 2 16.32 18.95 -0.46
C SER A 2 15.40 17.92 0.19
N ALA A 3 14.15 17.82 -0.28
CA ALA A 3 13.24 16.77 0.18
C ALA A 3 13.77 15.38 -0.20
N PRO A 4 13.54 14.34 0.62
CA PRO A 4 14.06 13.01 0.36
C PRO A 4 13.39 12.35 -0.84
N VAL A 5 14.10 11.43 -1.48
CA VAL A 5 13.55 10.54 -2.52
C VAL A 5 13.20 9.18 -1.93
N LEU A 6 12.11 8.57 -2.43
CA LEU A 6 11.77 7.18 -2.12
C LEU A 6 12.40 6.28 -3.19
N VAL A 7 13.14 5.27 -2.80
CA VAL A 7 13.69 4.25 -3.72
C VAL A 7 13.03 2.90 -3.42
N LEU A 8 12.30 2.36 -4.39
CA LEU A 8 11.72 1.03 -4.30
C LEU A 8 12.73 -0.02 -4.79
N MET A 9 13.20 -0.83 -3.86
CA MET A 9 14.16 -1.91 -4.05
C MET A 9 13.46 -3.23 -4.40
N PRO A 10 14.02 -4.08 -5.27
CA PRO A 10 13.50 -5.42 -5.50
C PRO A 10 13.54 -6.25 -4.23
N ASP A 11 12.49 -7.03 -3.98
CA ASP A 11 12.45 -7.96 -2.86
C ASP A 11 12.65 -9.40 -3.35
N ALA A 12 13.91 -9.87 -3.34
CA ALA A 12 14.25 -11.23 -3.76
C ALA A 12 13.77 -12.32 -2.78
N GLU A 13 13.40 -11.96 -1.55
CA GLU A 13 12.92 -12.89 -0.55
C GLU A 13 11.40 -13.08 -0.62
N ALA A 14 10.67 -12.13 -1.21
CA ALA A 14 9.23 -12.23 -1.37
C ALA A 14 8.84 -13.55 -2.06
N ARG A 15 7.95 -14.31 -1.41
CA ARG A 15 7.36 -15.57 -1.91
C ARG A 15 5.89 -15.41 -2.29
N VAL A 16 5.41 -14.17 -2.30
CA VAL A 16 4.05 -13.78 -2.68
C VAL A 16 4.07 -13.08 -4.04
N ASP A 17 2.92 -13.08 -4.73
CA ASP A 17 2.75 -12.30 -5.95
C ASP A 17 2.53 -10.82 -5.60
N LEU A 18 3.56 -10.00 -5.75
CA LEU A 18 3.52 -8.56 -5.46
C LEU A 18 2.64 -7.76 -6.44
N ALA A 19 2.28 -8.33 -7.59
CA ALA A 19 1.30 -7.73 -8.49
C ALA A 19 -0.13 -7.89 -7.96
N ARG A 20 -0.36 -8.80 -7.01
CA ARG A 20 -1.67 -8.98 -6.37
C ARG A 20 -1.94 -7.87 -5.36
N PRO A 21 -3.05 -7.12 -5.50
CA PRO A 21 -3.38 -6.06 -4.56
C PRO A 21 -3.66 -6.58 -3.14
N VAL A 22 -3.30 -5.79 -2.13
CA VAL A 22 -3.74 -5.96 -0.74
C VAL A 22 -4.66 -4.80 -0.39
N LEU A 23 -5.93 -5.12 -0.10
CA LEU A 23 -6.98 -4.12 0.11
C LEU A 23 -7.11 -3.17 -1.10
N GLY A 24 -7.12 -3.75 -2.31
CA GLY A 24 -7.42 -3.05 -3.56
C GLY A 24 -6.25 -2.34 -4.26
N THR A 25 -5.10 -2.17 -3.59
CA THR A 25 -3.88 -1.54 -4.15
C THR A 25 -2.64 -2.38 -3.84
N THR A 26 -1.64 -2.41 -4.73
CA THR A 26 -0.38 -3.12 -4.46
C THR A 26 0.45 -2.38 -3.40
N PRO A 27 1.34 -3.08 -2.66
CA PRO A 27 2.19 -2.47 -1.64
C PRO A 27 3.02 -1.28 -2.17
N ALA A 28 3.74 -1.48 -3.27
CA ALA A 28 4.56 -0.46 -3.92
C ALA A 28 3.78 0.80 -4.34
N VAL A 29 2.61 0.65 -4.94
CA VAL A 29 1.77 1.81 -5.34
C VAL A 29 1.29 2.56 -4.11
N ARG A 30 0.87 1.83 -3.06
CA ARG A 30 0.42 2.44 -1.81
C ARG A 30 1.54 3.23 -1.13
N LEU A 31 2.73 2.64 -1.04
CA LEU A 31 3.89 3.27 -0.46
C LEU A 31 4.31 4.53 -1.24
N ALA A 32 4.33 4.46 -2.56
CA ALA A 32 4.63 5.61 -3.42
C ALA A 32 3.64 6.77 -3.22
N GLU A 33 2.35 6.48 -3.10
CA GLU A 33 1.33 7.50 -2.83
C GLU A 33 1.41 8.08 -1.41
N ALA A 34 1.74 7.24 -0.42
CA ALA A 34 1.97 7.69 0.94
C ALA A 34 3.20 8.60 1.02
N ALA A 35 4.30 8.23 0.36
CA ALA A 35 5.53 9.04 0.31
C ALA A 35 5.29 10.40 -0.36
N ARG A 36 4.56 10.45 -1.47
CA ARG A 36 4.18 11.72 -2.12
C ARG A 36 3.38 12.63 -1.19
N ARG A 37 2.41 12.07 -0.47
CA ARG A 37 1.60 12.82 0.51
C ARG A 37 2.43 13.28 1.71
N ALA A 38 3.42 12.50 2.12
CA ALA A 38 4.35 12.84 3.18
C ALA A 38 5.38 13.92 2.79
N GLY A 39 5.53 14.24 1.49
CA GLY A 39 6.42 15.30 1.01
C GLY A 39 7.72 14.81 0.36
N PHE A 40 7.82 13.53 0.01
CA PHE A 40 8.95 13.02 -0.78
C PHE A 40 8.98 13.66 -2.17
N ALA A 41 10.17 14.02 -2.65
CA ALA A 41 10.36 14.73 -3.91
C ALA A 41 10.04 13.87 -5.13
N GLU A 42 10.50 12.61 -5.11
CA GLU A 42 10.39 11.68 -6.24
C GLU A 42 10.29 10.23 -5.74
N VAL A 43 9.72 9.36 -6.57
CA VAL A 43 9.73 7.92 -6.39
C VAL A 43 10.60 7.29 -7.48
N LEU A 44 11.63 6.57 -7.07
CA LEU A 44 12.60 5.90 -7.91
C LEU A 44 12.38 4.39 -7.87
N LEU A 45 12.50 3.72 -9.00
CA LEU A 45 12.45 2.26 -9.12
C LEU A 45 13.86 1.74 -9.38
N ALA A 46 14.43 1.02 -8.41
CA ALA A 46 15.71 0.37 -8.55
C ALA A 46 15.71 -0.69 -9.66
N PRO A 47 16.87 -1.02 -10.24
CA PRO A 47 16.99 -2.13 -11.17
C PRO A 47 16.45 -3.44 -10.56
N GLY A 48 15.60 -4.15 -11.31
CA GLY A 48 15.03 -5.44 -10.89
C GLY A 48 13.69 -5.36 -10.15
N THR A 49 13.24 -4.16 -9.77
CA THR A 49 11.92 -3.96 -9.15
C THR A 49 10.81 -4.43 -10.11
N CYS A 50 9.90 -5.29 -9.63
CA CYS A 50 8.83 -5.88 -10.43
C CYS A 50 7.56 -5.02 -10.47
N SER A 51 7.40 -4.12 -9.49
CA SER A 51 6.23 -3.27 -9.33
C SER A 51 6.16 -2.15 -10.37
N ILE A 52 4.94 -1.88 -10.85
CA ILE A 52 4.65 -0.77 -11.75
C ILE A 52 3.99 0.35 -10.93
N VAL A 53 4.69 1.48 -10.80
CA VAL A 53 4.21 2.67 -10.09
C VAL A 53 4.10 3.83 -11.06
N HIS A 54 2.90 4.39 -11.21
CA HIS A 54 2.69 5.53 -12.10
C HIS A 54 3.43 6.77 -11.58
N GLY A 55 4.14 7.48 -12.48
CA GLY A 55 4.94 8.66 -12.13
C GLY A 55 6.19 8.35 -11.30
N ALA A 56 6.63 7.09 -11.26
CA ALA A 56 7.95 6.73 -10.73
C ALA A 56 8.97 6.70 -11.86
N ARG A 57 10.21 7.07 -11.56
CA ARG A 57 11.33 7.06 -12.50
C ARG A 57 12.18 5.82 -12.30
N VAL A 58 12.44 5.09 -13.38
CA VAL A 58 13.37 3.94 -13.34
C VAL A 58 14.79 4.48 -13.36
N VAL A 59 15.62 3.99 -12.45
CA VAL A 59 17.04 4.36 -12.38
C VAL A 59 17.92 3.20 -12.83
N SER A 60 19.04 3.54 -13.46
CA SER A 60 20.05 2.56 -13.85
C SER A 60 21.00 2.25 -12.69
N SER A 61 21.66 1.09 -12.76
CA SER A 61 22.74 0.77 -11.81
C SER A 61 23.86 1.82 -11.94
N GLY A 62 24.30 2.38 -10.81
CA GLY A 62 25.34 3.41 -10.77
C GLY A 62 24.90 4.81 -11.18
N GLU A 63 23.61 5.03 -11.48
CA GLU A 63 23.09 6.37 -11.77
C GLU A 63 23.20 7.28 -10.53
N PRO A 64 23.74 8.51 -10.67
CA PRO A 64 23.88 9.42 -9.54
C PRO A 64 22.52 9.97 -9.10
N ILE A 65 22.24 9.91 -7.80
CA ILE A 65 21.02 10.45 -7.17
C ILE A 65 21.33 11.73 -6.39
N ALA A 66 22.38 11.68 -5.55
CA ALA A 66 22.87 12.79 -4.75
C ALA A 66 21.77 13.52 -3.92
N ALA A 67 20.94 12.74 -3.22
CA ALA A 67 19.85 13.27 -2.39
C ALA A 67 19.67 12.44 -1.10
N PRO A 68 19.07 13.00 -0.03
CA PRO A 68 18.56 12.19 1.07
C PRO A 68 17.56 11.16 0.54
N ALA A 69 17.56 9.95 1.10
CA ALA A 69 16.75 8.88 0.55
C ALA A 69 16.20 7.93 1.60
N LEU A 70 15.04 7.37 1.29
CA LEU A 70 14.49 6.20 1.95
C LEU A 70 14.44 5.05 0.93
N LEU A 71 15.26 4.04 1.14
CA LEU A 71 15.25 2.81 0.36
C LEU A 71 14.30 1.83 1.04
N VAL A 72 13.37 1.24 0.30
CA VAL A 72 12.35 0.34 0.85
C VAL A 72 12.11 -0.82 -0.10
N PHE A 73 11.95 -2.03 0.41
CA PHE A 73 11.52 -3.14 -0.43
C PHE A 73 10.14 -2.88 -1.04
N GLU A 74 9.96 -3.21 -2.31
CA GLU A 74 8.67 -3.04 -3.01
C GLU A 74 7.51 -3.85 -2.42
N SER A 75 7.81 -4.84 -1.56
CA SER A 75 6.85 -5.63 -0.81
C SER A 75 6.39 -4.98 0.50
N ALA A 76 7.05 -3.90 0.94
CA ALA A 76 6.79 -3.28 2.23
C ALA A 76 5.77 -2.12 2.14
N VAL A 77 5.08 -1.90 3.24
CA VAL A 77 4.22 -0.74 3.48
C VAL A 77 4.69 -0.05 4.75
N ILE A 78 4.75 1.27 4.67
CA ILE A 78 5.08 2.16 5.77
C ILE A 78 3.91 3.11 5.98
N ALA A 79 3.49 3.30 7.23
CA ALA A 79 2.47 4.29 7.57
C ALA A 79 2.95 5.71 7.20
N GLU A 80 2.07 6.50 6.58
CA GLU A 80 2.32 7.89 6.17
C GLU A 80 2.81 8.76 7.33
N PRO A 81 2.30 8.65 8.57
CA PRO A 81 2.86 9.41 9.67
C PRO A 81 4.34 9.11 9.97
N LEU A 82 4.79 7.87 9.76
CA LEU A 82 6.22 7.55 9.85
C LEU A 82 6.98 8.22 8.69
N LEU A 83 6.46 8.11 7.46
CA LEU A 83 7.06 8.78 6.30
C LEU A 83 7.18 10.30 6.50
N ARG A 84 6.17 10.93 7.11
CA ARG A 84 6.18 12.36 7.42
C ARG A 84 7.23 12.70 8.47
N ALA A 85 7.35 11.90 9.53
CA ALA A 85 8.40 12.08 10.53
C ALA A 85 9.80 12.01 9.92
N LEU A 86 10.02 11.12 8.94
CA LEU A 86 11.30 11.02 8.21
C LEU A 86 11.60 12.24 7.34
N VAL A 87 10.57 12.89 6.78
CA VAL A 87 10.72 14.13 6.02
C VAL A 87 10.99 15.33 6.95
N GLU A 88 10.32 15.38 8.10
CA GLU A 88 10.44 16.45 9.08
C GLU A 88 11.78 16.42 9.84
N GLN A 89 12.41 15.24 9.95
CA GLN A 89 13.67 15.04 10.68
C GLN A 89 14.73 14.43 9.74
N PRO A 90 15.25 15.21 8.77
CA PRO A 90 16.27 14.72 7.84
C PRO A 90 17.60 14.45 8.56
N LEU A 91 18.23 13.34 8.18
CA LEU A 91 19.55 12.92 8.67
C LEU A 91 20.68 13.81 8.16
N ALA A 92 21.81 13.82 8.87
CA ALA A 92 23.07 14.35 8.36
C ALA A 92 23.56 13.49 7.17
N ALA A 93 24.40 14.08 6.30
CA ALA A 93 24.80 13.44 5.04
C ALA A 93 25.55 12.12 5.21
N ASP A 94 26.27 11.95 6.31
CA ASP A 94 27.03 10.76 6.69
C ASP A 94 26.24 9.77 7.56
N GLU A 95 25.00 10.11 7.91
CA GLU A 95 24.12 9.26 8.72
C GLU A 95 23.24 8.35 7.86
N GLY A 96 22.99 7.15 8.39
CA GLY A 96 22.00 6.23 7.86
C GLY A 96 21.68 5.12 8.85
N TYR A 97 20.44 4.62 8.79
CA TYR A 97 19.96 3.60 9.72
C TYR A 97 18.93 2.68 9.09
N SER A 98 18.85 1.45 9.59
CA SER A 98 17.89 0.45 9.13
C SER A 98 16.57 0.58 9.87
N LEU A 99 15.49 0.25 9.17
CA LEU A 99 14.16 0.08 9.74
C LEU A 99 13.74 -1.38 9.62
N GLY A 100 13.59 -2.03 10.77
CA GLY A 100 12.98 -3.34 10.92
C GLY A 100 11.45 -3.28 10.90
N ASP A 101 10.81 -4.34 10.40
CA ASP A 101 9.37 -4.51 10.58
C ASP A 101 9.04 -5.07 11.98
N GLY A 102 7.75 -5.27 12.28
CA GLY A 102 7.30 -5.89 13.54
C GLY A 102 7.81 -7.31 13.81
N LEU A 103 8.56 -7.94 12.89
CA LEU A 103 9.26 -9.21 13.09
C LEU A 103 10.79 -9.03 13.21
N GLY A 104 11.30 -7.80 13.22
CA GLY A 104 12.72 -7.49 13.23
C GLY A 104 13.42 -7.71 11.89
N ARG A 105 12.68 -7.83 10.78
CA ARG A 105 13.27 -8.04 9.46
C ARG A 105 13.64 -6.69 8.83
N PRO A 106 14.86 -6.53 8.30
CA PRO A 106 15.23 -5.30 7.60
C PRO A 106 14.29 -5.11 6.40
N SER A 107 13.69 -3.93 6.33
CA SER A 107 12.63 -3.63 5.38
C SER A 107 12.80 -2.30 4.67
N ALA A 108 13.48 -1.36 5.33
CA ALA A 108 13.88 -0.08 4.75
C ALA A 108 15.22 0.39 5.33
N TRP A 109 15.84 1.35 4.64
CA TRP A 109 17.06 2.04 5.07
C TRP A 109 16.92 3.52 4.77
N CYS A 110 17.11 4.37 5.78
CA CYS A 110 17.06 5.83 5.66
C CYS A 110 18.49 6.36 5.64
N THR A 111 18.78 7.34 4.77
CA THR A 111 20.10 7.99 4.70
C THR A 111 19.99 9.47 4.37
N GLY A 112 20.87 10.30 4.95
CA GLY A 112 20.95 11.71 4.61
C GLY A 112 21.60 11.98 3.24
N HIS A 113 22.32 11.01 2.66
CA HIS A 113 22.88 11.14 1.33
C HIS A 113 23.02 9.79 0.60
N LEU A 114 22.25 9.62 -0.47
CA LEU A 114 22.36 8.51 -1.40
C LEU A 114 23.12 8.96 -2.65
N ALA A 115 24.36 8.47 -2.81
CA ALA A 115 25.15 8.73 -4.02
C ALA A 115 24.56 8.00 -5.24
N CYS A 116 24.31 6.70 -5.11
CA CYS A 116 23.71 5.84 -6.14
C CYS A 116 22.91 4.71 -5.46
N VAL A 117 22.02 4.05 -6.23
CA VAL A 117 21.26 2.92 -5.71
C VAL A 117 22.18 1.71 -5.46
N PRO A 118 22.23 1.16 -4.22
CA PRO A 118 23.00 -0.03 -3.93
C PRO A 118 22.37 -1.28 -4.56
N ALA A 119 23.16 -2.35 -4.73
CA ALA A 119 22.64 -3.61 -5.27
C ALA A 119 21.67 -4.32 -4.30
N GLU A 120 21.89 -4.13 -2.99
CA GLU A 120 21.10 -4.72 -1.92
C GLU A 120 20.73 -3.63 -0.91
N LEU A 121 19.67 -3.85 -0.13
CA LEU A 121 19.29 -2.93 0.94
C LEU A 121 20.40 -2.91 2.02
N PRO A 122 21.02 -1.76 2.32
CA PRO A 122 22.06 -1.70 3.33
C PRO A 122 21.52 -2.08 4.71
N ILE A 123 22.35 -2.79 5.49
CA ILE A 123 22.08 -3.10 6.89
C ILE A 123 23.07 -2.29 7.74
N ALA A 124 22.53 -1.36 8.49
CA ALA A 124 23.21 -0.50 9.44
C ALA A 124 22.57 -0.61 10.84
N GLU A 125 23.16 0.04 11.83
CA GLU A 125 22.61 0.15 13.18
C GLU A 125 21.17 0.70 13.13
N GLU A 126 20.29 0.14 13.96
CA GLU A 126 18.93 0.66 14.13
C GLU A 126 18.99 1.87 15.07
N LEU A 127 18.54 3.02 14.58
CA LEU A 127 18.33 4.18 15.44
C LEU A 127 17.00 4.07 16.20
N PRO A 128 16.87 4.76 17.34
CA PRO A 128 15.59 4.88 18.02
C PRO A 128 14.50 5.39 17.08
N TRP A 129 13.34 4.76 17.13
CA TRP A 129 12.18 5.19 16.35
C TRP A 129 11.76 6.61 16.72
N PRO A 130 11.17 7.38 15.79
CA PRO A 130 10.55 8.67 16.12
C PRO A 130 9.53 8.52 17.26
N ALA A 131 9.34 9.59 18.04
CA ALA A 131 8.35 9.60 19.11
C ALA A 131 6.96 9.16 18.61
N ASP A 132 6.28 8.31 19.38
CA ASP A 132 4.97 7.71 19.05
C ASP A 132 4.94 6.79 17.81
N ARG A 133 6.12 6.38 17.31
CA ARG A 133 6.27 5.40 16.22
C ARG A 133 6.98 4.15 16.67
N GLY A 134 6.80 3.08 15.91
CA GLY A 134 7.52 1.84 16.17
C GLY A 134 7.41 0.83 15.03
N PRO A 135 7.98 -0.36 15.23
CA PRO A 135 7.99 -1.44 14.25
C PRO A 135 6.60 -1.85 13.72
N ALA A 136 5.53 -1.51 14.45
CA ALA A 136 4.14 -1.74 14.03
C ALA A 136 3.65 -0.79 12.91
N ASP A 137 4.38 0.29 12.61
CA ASP A 137 4.09 1.23 11.52
C ASP A 137 4.72 0.79 10.18
N LEU A 138 5.41 -0.36 10.18
CA LEU A 138 6.08 -0.92 9.02
C LEU A 138 5.80 -2.42 8.92
N ALA A 139 5.47 -2.90 7.72
CA ALA A 139 5.33 -4.32 7.46
C ALA A 139 5.87 -4.69 6.08
N ARG A 140 6.65 -5.78 6.01
CA ARG A 140 7.16 -6.37 4.77
C ARG A 140 6.35 -7.62 4.37
N TYR A 141 5.86 -7.68 3.14
CA TYR A 141 5.01 -8.78 2.67
C TYR A 141 5.84 -9.88 1.98
N VAL A 142 6.41 -10.80 2.77
CA VAL A 142 7.27 -11.88 2.25
C VAL A 142 6.48 -13.16 2.04
N TYR A 143 5.68 -13.56 3.02
CA TYR A 143 4.88 -14.78 3.01
C TYR A 143 3.38 -14.48 3.17
N GLY A 144 2.52 -15.47 2.90
CA GLY A 144 1.06 -15.31 3.01
C GLY A 144 0.60 -14.88 4.41
N GLU A 145 1.30 -15.33 5.44
CA GLU A 145 1.03 -15.05 6.85
C GLU A 145 1.31 -13.57 7.21
N ASP A 146 2.17 -12.88 6.45
CA ASP A 146 2.49 -11.46 6.67
C ASP A 146 1.32 -10.53 6.30
N ARG A 147 0.33 -11.04 5.55
CA ARG A 147 -0.79 -10.23 5.07
C ARG A 147 -1.56 -9.54 6.19
N ALA A 148 -1.79 -10.21 7.31
CA ALA A 148 -2.53 -9.64 8.43
C ALA A 148 -1.79 -8.43 9.05
N ARG A 149 -0.45 -8.49 9.14
CA ARG A 149 0.39 -7.37 9.59
C ARG A 149 0.37 -6.23 8.58
N LEU A 150 0.51 -6.53 7.29
CA LEU A 150 0.44 -5.53 6.23
C LEU A 150 -0.90 -4.77 6.26
N GLU A 151 -2.02 -5.50 6.40
CA GLU A 151 -3.34 -4.89 6.53
C GLU A 151 -3.43 -4.02 7.79
N ALA A 152 -2.84 -4.43 8.92
CA ALA A 152 -2.82 -3.63 10.15
C ALA A 152 -2.15 -2.26 9.94
N VAL A 153 -0.99 -2.21 9.26
CA VAL A 153 -0.31 -0.94 8.91
C VAL A 153 -1.18 -0.06 7.99
N ILE A 154 -1.81 -0.66 6.98
CA ILE A 154 -2.69 0.07 6.05
C ILE A 154 -3.89 0.70 6.78
N TRP A 155 -4.37 0.04 7.83
CA TRP A 155 -5.46 0.53 8.66
C TRP A 155 -5.02 1.55 9.72
N SER A 156 -3.81 1.41 10.30
CA SER A 156 -3.28 2.34 11.32
C SER A 156 -2.94 3.71 10.77
N ASP A 157 -2.49 3.78 9.51
CA ASP A 157 -2.18 4.99 8.74
C ASP A 157 -3.31 6.05 8.70
N ARG A 158 -4.52 5.69 9.15
CA ARG A 158 -5.75 6.45 8.86
C ARG A 158 -6.50 6.87 10.12
N GLY A 159 -5.82 6.81 11.28
CA GLY A 159 -6.37 6.96 12.63
C GLY A 159 -7.09 8.28 12.95
N ASP A 160 -6.85 9.38 12.23
CA ASP A 160 -7.32 10.70 12.72
C ASP A 160 -8.66 11.20 12.15
N ALA A 161 -9.28 10.51 11.18
CA ALA A 161 -10.52 10.99 10.54
C ALA A 161 -11.66 9.97 10.52
N VAL A 162 -11.60 9.00 11.43
CA VAL A 162 -12.48 7.83 11.42
C VAL A 162 -12.90 7.44 12.83
N GLU A 163 -13.36 8.39 13.64
CA GLU A 163 -14.15 8.07 14.84
C GLU A 163 -15.37 7.18 14.50
N GLY A 164 -15.83 7.15 13.24
CA GLY A 164 -16.94 6.29 12.79
C GLY A 164 -16.58 4.87 12.32
N ALA A 165 -15.31 4.54 12.01
CA ALA A 165 -14.92 3.22 11.50
C ALA A 165 -13.57 2.66 12.02
N ALA A 166 -12.80 3.41 12.81
CA ALA A 166 -11.82 2.84 13.73
C ALA A 166 -12.55 2.19 14.93
N SER A 167 -13.78 2.67 15.21
CA SER A 167 -14.80 2.01 16.03
C SER A 167 -15.62 0.95 15.25
N ALA A 168 -15.26 0.65 13.99
CA ALA A 168 -15.96 -0.37 13.23
C ALA A 168 -15.71 -1.74 13.85
N SER A 169 -16.75 -2.28 14.48
CA SER A 169 -16.87 -3.69 14.85
C SER A 169 -16.26 -4.61 13.79
N GLY A 170 -15.46 -5.61 14.19
CA GLY A 170 -14.62 -6.41 13.31
C GLY A 170 -15.30 -7.03 12.08
N TRP A 171 -16.63 -7.19 12.10
CA TRP A 171 -17.41 -7.63 10.94
C TRP A 171 -17.42 -6.60 9.79
N LEU A 172 -17.48 -5.30 10.07
CA LEU A 172 -17.50 -4.27 9.05
C LEU A 172 -16.12 -4.16 8.37
N ARG A 173 -15.03 -4.29 9.13
CA ARG A 173 -13.67 -4.43 8.58
C ARG A 173 -13.56 -5.64 7.66
N ALA A 174 -14.14 -6.78 8.03
CA ALA A 174 -14.16 -7.97 7.18
C ALA A 174 -14.93 -7.75 5.86
N ILE A 175 -16.05 -7.01 5.89
CA ILE A 175 -16.79 -6.65 4.68
C ILE A 175 -15.96 -5.72 3.79
N VAL A 176 -15.35 -4.68 4.36
CA VAL A 176 -14.52 -3.73 3.61
C VAL A 176 -13.36 -4.47 2.94
N ASN A 177 -12.64 -5.32 3.68
CA ASN A 177 -11.53 -6.11 3.15
C ASN A 177 -11.99 -6.98 1.98
N ARG A 178 -13.11 -7.69 2.14
CA ARG A 178 -13.67 -8.53 1.08
C ARG A 178 -14.06 -7.73 -0.17
N LEU A 179 -14.66 -6.55 0.00
CA LEU A 179 -15.03 -5.68 -1.12
C LEU A 179 -13.81 -5.09 -1.82
N ALA A 180 -12.78 -4.70 -1.06
CA ALA A 180 -11.52 -4.18 -1.58
C ALA A 180 -10.77 -5.22 -2.42
N ASP A 181 -10.71 -6.47 -1.93
CA ASP A 181 -10.10 -7.60 -2.65
C ASP A 181 -10.91 -8.03 -3.88
N GLY A 182 -12.24 -7.95 -3.80
CA GLY A 182 -13.13 -8.28 -4.92
C GLY A 182 -13.00 -7.34 -6.12
N GLY A 183 -12.32 -6.20 -5.95
CA GLY A 183 -11.94 -5.30 -7.03
C GLY A 183 -13.11 -4.60 -7.72
N ARG A 184 -14.34 -4.72 -7.20
CA ARG A 184 -15.53 -4.08 -7.77
C ARG A 184 -15.36 -2.56 -7.83
N PRO A 185 -15.81 -1.89 -8.91
CA PRO A 185 -15.84 -0.44 -8.97
C PRO A 185 -16.63 0.16 -7.81
N LEU A 186 -16.11 1.24 -7.22
CA LEU A 186 -16.76 1.92 -6.10
C LEU A 186 -18.21 2.32 -6.43
N GLY A 187 -18.44 2.86 -7.63
CA GLY A 187 -19.77 3.26 -8.07
C GLY A 187 -20.78 2.11 -8.17
N GLN A 188 -20.34 0.86 -8.42
CA GLN A 188 -21.26 -0.28 -8.39
C GLN A 188 -21.69 -0.64 -6.96
N ILE A 189 -20.79 -0.45 -5.99
CA ILE A 189 -21.08 -0.71 -4.57
C ILE A 189 -22.01 0.38 -4.03
N GLU A 190 -21.74 1.64 -4.39
CA GLU A 190 -22.59 2.78 -4.07
C GLU A 190 -24.00 2.62 -4.67
N LEU A 191 -24.10 2.29 -5.96
CA LEU A 191 -25.38 2.01 -6.62
C LEU A 191 -26.14 0.87 -5.94
N ALA A 192 -25.46 -0.24 -5.61
CA ALA A 192 -26.08 -1.36 -4.91
C ALA A 192 -26.61 -0.95 -3.53
N ALA A 193 -25.86 -0.13 -2.78
CA ALA A 193 -26.31 0.39 -1.49
C ALA A 193 -27.58 1.25 -1.65
N THR A 194 -27.58 2.17 -2.62
CA THR A 194 -28.73 3.04 -2.90
C THR A 194 -29.96 2.24 -3.33
N VAL A 195 -29.81 1.32 -4.28
CA VAL A 195 -30.91 0.48 -4.76
C VAL A 195 -31.48 -0.36 -3.62
N THR A 196 -30.63 -0.93 -2.77
CA THR A 196 -31.07 -1.72 -1.60
C THR A 196 -31.90 -0.87 -0.63
N ALA A 197 -31.45 0.36 -0.35
CA ALA A 197 -32.18 1.29 0.51
C ALA A 197 -33.53 1.72 -0.11
N VAL A 198 -33.57 1.96 -1.42
CA VAL A 198 -34.82 2.32 -2.13
C VAL A 198 -35.82 1.18 -2.12
N LEU A 199 -35.37 -0.08 -2.27
CA LEU A 199 -36.23 -1.27 -2.21
C LEU A 199 -36.86 -1.53 -0.84
N ALA A 200 -36.36 -0.88 0.23
CA ALA A 200 -36.98 -0.96 1.55
C ALA A 200 -38.42 -0.42 1.55
N GLY A 201 -38.71 0.62 0.76
CA GLY A 201 -40.04 1.22 0.65
C GLY A 201 -41.10 0.23 0.12
N PRO A 202 -40.93 -0.32 -1.10
CA PRO A 202 -41.82 -1.34 -1.63
C PRO A 202 -41.96 -2.57 -0.73
N ALA A 203 -40.87 -3.01 -0.09
CA ALA A 203 -40.91 -4.15 0.84
C ALA A 203 -41.79 -3.87 2.07
N ALA A 204 -41.74 -2.64 2.61
CA ALA A 204 -42.62 -2.23 3.70
C ALA A 204 -44.10 -2.14 3.26
N LEU A 205 -44.36 -1.81 2.00
CA LEU A 205 -45.71 -1.70 1.43
C LEU A 205 -46.40 -3.04 1.17
N LEU A 206 -45.68 -4.18 1.19
CA LEU A 206 -46.28 -5.52 1.11
C LEU A 206 -47.21 -5.83 2.31
N GLY A 207 -47.14 -5.01 3.37
CA GLY A 207 -48.03 -5.08 4.52
C GLY A 207 -47.68 -6.22 5.49
N GLY A 208 -48.32 -6.17 6.66
CA GLY A 208 -48.10 -7.13 7.74
C GLY A 208 -46.73 -7.00 8.43
N ARG A 209 -46.52 -7.82 9.48
CA ARG A 209 -45.29 -7.79 10.29
C ARG A 209 -44.03 -8.14 9.47
N LEU A 210 -44.16 -9.07 8.52
CA LEU A 210 -43.04 -9.51 7.68
C LEU A 210 -42.56 -8.43 6.71
N GLY A 211 -43.46 -7.68 6.08
CA GLY A 211 -43.09 -6.58 5.18
C GLY A 211 -42.32 -5.48 5.91
N ILE A 212 -42.76 -5.12 7.12
CA ILE A 212 -42.07 -4.13 7.96
C ILE A 212 -40.67 -4.61 8.34
N VAL A 213 -40.53 -5.86 8.80
CA VAL A 213 -39.21 -6.43 9.18
C VAL A 213 -38.28 -6.48 7.97
N LEU A 214 -38.76 -6.91 6.81
CA LEU A 214 -37.97 -6.97 5.59
C LEU A 214 -37.54 -5.57 5.11
N GLY A 215 -38.46 -4.60 5.11
CA GLY A 215 -38.16 -3.21 4.78
C GLY A 215 -37.11 -2.61 5.71
N ALA A 216 -37.24 -2.82 7.02
CA ALA A 216 -36.26 -2.38 8.01
C ALA A 216 -34.89 -3.04 7.78
N ALA A 217 -34.84 -4.34 7.50
CA ALA A 217 -33.60 -5.05 7.22
C ALA A 217 -32.90 -4.51 5.96
N LEU A 218 -33.65 -4.29 4.87
CA LEU A 218 -33.11 -3.72 3.63
C LEU A 218 -32.57 -2.31 3.83
N LEU A 219 -33.31 -1.47 4.58
CA LEU A 219 -32.87 -0.12 4.90
C LEU A 219 -31.57 -0.15 5.70
N CYS A 220 -31.51 -0.96 6.75
CA CYS A 220 -30.29 -1.14 7.55
C CYS A 220 -29.11 -1.62 6.69
N ILE A 221 -29.30 -2.62 5.83
CA ILE A 221 -28.24 -3.12 4.94
C ILE A 221 -27.77 -2.01 3.99
N GLY A 222 -28.69 -1.27 3.36
CA GLY A 222 -28.38 -0.17 2.46
C GLY A 222 -27.58 0.93 3.14
N VAL A 223 -27.98 1.35 4.34
CA VAL A 223 -27.26 2.36 5.14
C VAL A 223 -25.87 1.88 5.54
N GLN A 224 -25.73 0.63 5.98
CA GLN A 224 -24.43 0.06 6.36
C GLN A 224 -23.49 -0.05 5.15
N LEU A 225 -23.99 -0.46 3.99
CA LEU A 225 -23.20 -0.48 2.74
C LEU A 225 -22.77 0.93 2.34
N ALA A 226 -23.66 1.92 2.43
CA ALA A 226 -23.32 3.32 2.15
C ALA A 226 -22.25 3.86 3.11
N ALA A 227 -22.29 3.49 4.39
CA ALA A 227 -21.27 3.85 5.38
C ALA A 227 -19.89 3.24 5.09
N VAL A 228 -19.83 2.10 4.38
CA VAL A 228 -18.59 1.42 3.97
C VAL A 228 -17.92 2.11 2.76
N VAL A 229 -18.69 2.76 1.88
CA VAL A 229 -18.19 3.37 0.64
C VAL A 229 -17.04 4.36 0.90
N PRO A 230 -17.10 5.30 1.85
CA PRO A 230 -15.98 6.20 2.14
C PRO A 230 -14.71 5.48 2.58
N ALA A 231 -14.84 4.41 3.39
CA ALA A 231 -13.69 3.63 3.84
C ALA A 231 -13.04 2.88 2.67
N LEU A 232 -13.86 2.28 1.80
CA LEU A 232 -13.40 1.59 0.60
C LEU A 232 -12.76 2.56 -0.40
N ALA A 233 -13.38 3.72 -0.62
CA ALA A 233 -12.85 4.77 -1.48
C ALA A 233 -11.45 5.18 -1.05
N ARG A 234 -11.22 5.36 0.26
CA ARG A 234 -9.89 5.69 0.79
C ARG A 234 -8.89 4.55 0.56
N LEU A 235 -9.29 3.28 0.69
CA LEU A 235 -8.39 2.13 0.43
C LEU A 235 -7.97 2.04 -1.04
N VAL A 236 -8.90 2.37 -1.95
CA VAL A 236 -8.80 2.17 -3.41
C VAL A 236 -8.34 3.43 -4.16
N ARG A 237 -8.23 4.61 -3.52
CA ARG A 237 -7.85 5.89 -4.16
C ARG A 237 -6.57 5.84 -5.00
N GLY A 238 -5.72 4.82 -4.86
CA GLY A 238 -4.58 4.58 -5.75
C GLY A 238 -4.85 3.86 -7.08
N ARG A 239 -6.12 3.66 -7.47
CA ARG A 239 -6.48 3.16 -8.81
C ARG A 239 -6.50 4.23 -9.90
N GLY A 240 -6.26 5.50 -9.55
CA GLY A 240 -6.44 6.66 -10.42
C GLY A 240 -5.33 6.91 -11.44
N ALA A 241 -4.95 5.90 -12.23
CA ALA A 241 -4.30 6.06 -13.53
C ALA A 241 -4.28 4.70 -14.25
N ARG A 242 -5.39 4.34 -14.92
CA ARG A 242 -5.31 3.33 -15.98
C ARG A 242 -4.86 4.05 -17.25
N PRO A 243 -3.63 3.85 -17.75
CA PRO A 243 -3.39 4.05 -19.16
C PRO A 243 -4.28 3.05 -19.92
N THR A 244 -5.04 3.55 -20.87
CA THR A 244 -5.56 2.75 -21.97
C THR A 244 -4.36 2.13 -22.69
N CYS A 245 -3.99 0.90 -22.33
CA CYS A 245 -2.96 0.14 -23.04
C CYS A 245 -3.47 -0.23 -24.44
N SER A 246 -3.22 0.64 -25.41
CA SER A 246 -2.99 0.24 -26.79
C SER A 246 -1.54 -0.25 -26.89
N GLY A 247 -1.38 -1.57 -26.95
CA GLY A 247 -0.33 -2.24 -27.73
C GLY A 247 1.13 -2.07 -27.32
N SER A 248 1.66 -3.12 -26.71
CA SER A 248 3.00 -3.73 -26.91
C SER A 248 3.74 -3.99 -25.59
N ARG A 249 3.72 -5.26 -25.15
CA ARG A 249 4.68 -5.78 -24.17
C ARG A 249 5.80 -6.48 -24.94
N PRO A 250 7.09 -6.21 -24.66
CA PRO A 250 8.15 -7.10 -25.05
C PRO A 250 8.10 -8.38 -24.19
N ARG A 251 8.27 -9.51 -24.85
CA ARG A 251 8.28 -10.86 -24.28
C ARG A 251 9.62 -11.08 -23.57
N CYS A 252 9.62 -11.30 -22.26
CA CYS A 252 10.78 -11.82 -21.54
C CYS A 252 10.94 -13.31 -21.86
N ASP A 253 11.75 -13.63 -22.88
CA ASP A 253 12.22 -15.00 -23.09
C ASP A 253 13.34 -15.33 -22.09
N ARG A 254 13.03 -16.22 -21.14
CA ARG A 254 14.02 -17.00 -20.40
C ARG A 254 14.44 -18.17 -21.28
N SER A 255 15.45 -17.98 -22.12
CA SER A 255 16.23 -19.09 -22.68
C SER A 255 17.58 -19.15 -21.97
N GLY A 256 17.72 -20.14 -21.09
CA GLY A 256 18.97 -20.44 -20.42
C GLY A 256 20.01 -20.98 -21.40
N THR A 257 21.23 -20.46 -21.29
CA THR A 257 22.42 -21.06 -21.89
C THR A 257 23.44 -21.31 -20.77
N ARG A 258 23.63 -22.59 -20.42
CA ARG A 258 24.80 -23.04 -19.67
C ARG A 258 26.04 -22.90 -20.57
N PRO A 259 27.18 -22.39 -20.07
CA PRO A 259 28.45 -22.55 -20.76
C PRO A 259 28.99 -23.96 -20.50
N THR A 260 29.20 -24.72 -21.57
CA THR A 260 30.08 -25.89 -21.59
C THR A 260 31.53 -25.39 -21.65
N SER A 261 32.35 -25.80 -20.67
CA SER A 261 33.80 -25.65 -20.71
C SER A 261 34.41 -26.67 -21.70
N PRO A 262 35.40 -26.27 -22.52
CA PRO A 262 36.34 -27.21 -23.07
C PRO A 262 37.60 -27.29 -22.18
N ARG A 263 38.21 -28.48 -22.22
CA ARG A 263 39.54 -28.80 -21.69
C ARG A 263 40.64 -28.10 -22.48
#